data_AF-A0A967GX22-F1
#
_entry.id   AF-A0A967GX22-F1
#
_cell.length_a   1.000
_cell.length_b   1.000
_cell.length_c   1.000
_cell.angle_alpha   90.00
_cell.angle_beta   90.00
_cell.angle_gamma   90.00
#
_symmetry.space_group_name_H-M   'P 1'
#
loop_
_entity.id
_entity.type
_entity.pdbx_description
1 polymer ?
#
loop_
_entity_poly.entity_id
_entity_poly.type
_entity_poly.pdbx_seq_one_letter_code
_entity_poly.pdbx_strand_id
1 'polypeptide(L)'
;MAALGELNDARAIPVLTTFVAADPESAHGKAAQSAIELLRKDDPASKAPAEVNRLRGQVQDLEKQLNGLSDELKSLQARFKEAMKSRPEDQETEKAEK
;
A
#
# COMPACT_ATOMS: atom_id res chain seq x y z
N MET A 1 -36.88 -1.50 -5.76
CA MET A 1 -35.62 -2.23 -5.98
C MET A 1 -34.97 -2.40 -4.61
N ALA A 2 -35.03 -3.60 -4.03
CA ALA A 2 -34.39 -3.88 -2.75
C ALA A 2 -32.88 -4.01 -2.97
N ALA A 3 -32.08 -3.22 -2.26
CA ALA A 3 -30.64 -3.19 -2.44
C ALA A 3 -30.04 -4.50 -1.89
N LEU A 4 -29.20 -5.17 -2.68
CA LEU A 4 -28.57 -6.45 -2.33
C LEU A 4 -27.75 -6.42 -1.01
N GLY A 5 -27.48 -5.24 -0.45
CA GLY A 5 -26.91 -5.07 0.89
C GLY A 5 -27.85 -5.42 2.04
N GLU A 6 -29.17 -5.29 1.88
CA GLU A 6 -30.15 -5.63 2.93
C GLU A 6 -30.36 -7.15 3.09
N LEU A 7 -30.05 -7.94 2.05
CA LEU A 7 -30.18 -9.41 2.11
C LEU A 7 -29.02 -10.09 2.86
N ASN A 8 -28.01 -9.33 3.29
CA ASN A 8 -26.78 -9.85 3.91
C ASN A 8 -26.12 -11.00 3.10
N ASP A 9 -26.23 -10.97 1.77
CA ASP A 9 -25.66 -11.99 0.89
C ASP A 9 -24.24 -11.62 0.48
N ALA A 10 -23.25 -12.32 1.04
CA ALA A 10 -21.83 -12.12 0.71
C ALA A 10 -21.51 -12.31 -0.79
N ARG A 11 -22.34 -13.04 -1.55
CA ARG A 11 -22.19 -13.22 -3.00
C ARG A 11 -22.50 -11.95 -3.79
N ALA A 12 -23.10 -10.94 -3.16
CA ALA A 12 -23.35 -9.65 -3.78
C ALA A 12 -22.10 -8.76 -3.85
N ILE A 13 -21.05 -9.03 -3.07
CA ILE A 13 -19.84 -8.17 -3.00
C ILE A 13 -19.17 -7.97 -4.38
N PRO A 14 -18.95 -8.99 -5.23
CA PRO A 14 -18.34 -8.79 -6.54
C PRO A 14 -19.21 -7.90 -7.44
N VAL A 15 -20.52 -8.09 -7.42
CA VAL A 15 -21.48 -7.30 -8.20
C VAL A 15 -21.48 -5.85 -7.72
N LEU A 16 -21.58 -5.60 -6.41
CA LEU A 16 -21.51 -4.26 -5.84
C LEU A 16 -20.16 -3.58 -6.14
N THR A 17 -19.07 -4.35 -6.17
CA THR A 17 -17.74 -3.84 -6.52
C THR A 17 -17.68 -3.35 -7.97
N THR A 18 -18.38 -4.03 -8.90
CA THR A 18 -18.49 -3.53 -10.29
C THR A 18 -19.26 -2.21 -10.38
N PHE A 19 -20.29 -2.02 -9.54
CA PHE A 19 -21.04 -0.76 -9.49
C PHE A 19 -20.19 0.39 -8.90
N VAL A 20 -19.39 0.12 -7.86
CA VAL A 20 -18.43 1.10 -7.32
C VAL A 20 -17.35 1.43 -8.35
N ALA A 21 -16.83 0.43 -9.06
CA ALA A 21 -15.78 0.63 -10.06
C ALA A 21 -16.29 1.35 -11.32
N ALA A 22 -17.55 1.15 -11.69
CA ALA A 22 -18.16 1.78 -12.85
C ALA A 22 -18.48 3.27 -12.61
N ASP A 23 -18.98 3.61 -11.42
CA ASP A 23 -19.34 4.99 -11.09
C ASP A 23 -19.27 5.25 -9.57
N PRO A 24 -18.10 5.61 -9.04
CA PRO A 24 -17.88 5.76 -7.61
C PRO A 24 -18.55 7.01 -7.01
N GLU A 25 -18.78 8.05 -7.80
CA GLU A 25 -19.32 9.33 -7.31
C GLU A 25 -20.84 9.40 -7.37
N SER A 26 -21.46 8.56 -8.19
CA SER A 26 -22.92 8.41 -8.26
C SER A 26 -23.51 7.91 -6.95
N ALA A 27 -24.77 8.28 -6.71
CA ALA A 27 -25.56 7.80 -5.58
C ALA A 27 -25.59 6.27 -5.51
N HIS A 28 -25.51 5.58 -6.66
CA HIS A 28 -25.50 4.12 -6.74
C HIS A 28 -24.14 3.54 -6.35
N GLY A 29 -23.02 4.19 -6.71
CA GLY A 29 -21.68 3.81 -6.26
C GLY A 29 -21.51 3.97 -4.75
N LYS A 30 -21.96 5.11 -4.20
CA LYS A 30 -21.93 5.37 -2.75
C LYS A 30 -22.82 4.39 -1.96
N ALA A 31 -24.00 4.07 -2.49
CA ALA A 31 -24.87 3.05 -1.91
C ALA A 31 -24.26 1.64 -1.99
N ALA A 32 -23.62 1.30 -3.12
CA ALA A 32 -22.92 0.02 -3.28
C ALA A 32 -21.71 -0.10 -2.34
N GLN A 33 -20.95 0.98 -2.14
CA GLN A 33 -19.84 1.04 -1.21
C GLN A 33 -20.32 0.88 0.24
N SER A 34 -21.38 1.58 0.62
CA SER A 34 -22.01 1.43 1.94
C SER A 34 -22.53 0.01 2.18
N ALA A 35 -23.13 -0.61 1.15
CA ALA A 35 -23.59 -1.99 1.20
C ALA A 35 -22.43 -2.99 1.32
N ILE A 36 -21.30 -2.78 0.64
CA ILE A 36 -20.10 -3.61 0.80
C ILE A 36 -19.53 -3.48 2.21
N GLU A 37 -19.52 -2.28 2.79
CA GLU A 37 -19.03 -2.05 4.15
C GLU A 37 -19.92 -2.73 5.20
N LEU A 38 -21.24 -2.66 5.04
CA LEU A 38 -22.21 -3.37 5.89
C LEU A 38 -22.04 -4.88 5.74
N LEU A 39 -21.99 -5.39 4.50
CA LEU A 39 -21.77 -6.82 4.23
C LEU A 39 -20.45 -7.32 4.81
N ARG A 40 -19.37 -6.53 4.79
CA ARG A 40 -18.07 -6.91 5.40
C ARG A 40 -18.08 -6.85 6.93
N LYS A 41 -18.91 -5.99 7.53
CA LYS A 41 -19.10 -5.92 8.99
C LYS A 41 -19.99 -7.07 9.49
N ASP A 42 -21.05 -7.38 8.76
CA ASP A 42 -22.01 -8.43 9.08
C ASP A 42 -21.62 -9.80 8.53
N ASP A 43 -20.57 -9.87 7.68
CA ASP A 43 -19.96 -11.12 7.26
C ASP A 43 -19.54 -11.88 8.54
N PRO A 44 -19.93 -13.15 8.71
CA PRO A 44 -19.27 -14.03 9.67
C PRO A 44 -17.74 -14.10 9.44
N ALA A 45 -17.20 -13.61 8.31
CA ALA A 45 -15.78 -13.32 8.12
C ALA A 45 -15.21 -12.09 8.86
N SER A 46 -15.99 -11.32 9.62
CA SER A 46 -15.45 -10.52 10.75
C SER A 46 -15.00 -11.41 11.92
N LYS A 47 -15.40 -12.70 11.92
CA LYS A 47 -14.62 -13.80 12.50
C LYS A 47 -13.73 -14.41 11.42
N ALA A 48 -12.94 -13.59 10.73
CA ALA A 48 -11.90 -14.11 9.84
C ALA A 48 -11.09 -15.12 10.66
N PRO A 49 -10.81 -16.33 10.13
CA PRO A 49 -10.00 -17.31 10.84
C PRO A 49 -8.76 -16.59 11.39
N ALA A 50 -8.33 -16.88 12.62
CA ALA A 50 -7.21 -16.18 13.25
C ALA A 50 -5.97 -16.07 12.33
N GLU A 51 -5.83 -17.02 11.41
CA GLU A 51 -4.87 -17.08 10.31
C GLU A 51 -4.94 -15.87 9.35
N VAL A 52 -6.13 -15.40 8.95
CA VAL A 52 -6.28 -14.25 8.05
C VAL A 52 -5.93 -12.94 8.75
N ASN A 53 -6.28 -12.79 10.03
CA ASN A 53 -5.86 -11.64 10.82
C ASN A 53 -4.35 -11.63 11.07
N ARG A 54 -3.76 -12.81 11.35
CA ARG A 54 -2.29 -12.97 11.39
C ARG A 54 -1.65 -12.62 10.06
N LEU A 55 -2.21 -13.10 8.95
CA LEU A 55 -1.68 -12.83 7.62
C LEU A 55 -1.74 -11.34 7.28
N ARG A 56 -2.82 -10.63 7.64
CA ARG A 56 -2.89 -9.16 7.50
C ARG A 56 -1.83 -8.45 8.33
N GLY A 57 -1.60 -8.89 9.57
CA GLY A 57 -0.51 -8.36 10.40
C GLY A 57 0.86 -8.57 9.76
N GLN A 58 1.12 -9.77 9.26
CA GLN A 58 2.37 -10.10 8.56
C GLN A 58 2.56 -9.26 7.30
N VAL A 59 1.50 -9.03 6.52
CA VAL A 59 1.56 -8.18 5.31
C VAL A 59 1.91 -6.73 5.69
N GLN A 60 1.26 -6.17 6.72
CA GLN A 60 1.57 -4.81 7.18
C GLN A 60 3.00 -4.66 7.71
N ASP A 61 3.51 -5.68 8.42
CA ASP A 61 4.88 -5.66 8.91
C ASP A 61 5.89 -5.79 7.77
N LEU A 62 5.61 -6.64 6.77
CA LEU A 62 6.42 -6.75 5.56
C LEU A 62 6.44 -5.43 4.77
N GLU A 63 5.30 -4.75 4.63
CA GLU A 63 5.23 -3.44 3.97
C GLU A 63 6.08 -2.38 4.70
N LYS A 64 6.04 -2.35 6.04
CA LYS A 64 6.90 -1.47 6.84
C LYS A 64 8.38 -1.78 6.66
N GLN A 65 8.75 -3.07 6.66
CA GLN A 65 10.13 -3.49 6.42
C GLN A 65 10.61 -3.05 5.03
N LEU A 66 9.78 -3.24 4.00
CA LEU A 66 10.12 -2.91 2.63
C LEU A 66 10.30 -1.40 2.45
N ASN A 67 9.45 -0.58 3.08
CA ASN A 67 9.61 0.87 3.11
C ASN A 67 10.89 1.29 3.85
N GLY A 68 11.19 0.70 5.01
CA GLY A 68 12.42 0.97 5.76
C GLY A 68 13.67 0.64 4.95
N LEU A 69 13.72 -0.55 4.34
CA LEU A 69 14.80 -0.98 3.44
C LEU A 69 14.96 -0.05 2.23
N SER A 70 13.86 0.44 1.67
CA SER A 70 13.88 1.40 0.56
C SER A 70 14.53 2.72 0.98
N ASP A 71 14.19 3.22 2.18
CA ASP A 71 14.76 4.46 2.69
C ASP A 71 16.23 4.31 3.09
N GLU A 72 16.61 3.15 3.65
CA GLU A 72 18.01 2.80 3.88
C GLU A 72 18.81 2.78 2.59
N LEU A 73 18.29 2.16 1.52
CA LEU A 73 18.93 2.15 0.21
C LEU A 73 19.09 3.55 -0.38
N LYS A 74 18.06 4.40 -0.28
CA LYS A 74 18.17 5.81 -0.71
C LYS A 74 19.24 6.55 0.08
N SER A 75 19.30 6.33 1.40
CA SER A 75 20.29 6.96 2.26
C SER A 75 21.72 6.50 1.91
N LEU A 76 21.90 5.22 1.61
CA LEU A 76 23.17 4.64 1.22
C LEU A 76 23.59 5.15 -0.17
N GLN A 77 22.65 5.25 -1.11
CA GLN A 77 22.89 5.83 -2.43
C GLN A 77 23.28 7.31 -2.33
N ALA A 78 22.63 8.08 -1.45
CA ALA A 78 22.99 9.48 -1.20
C ALA A 78 24.42 9.57 -0.63
N ARG A 79 24.76 8.77 0.39
CA ARG A 79 26.10 8.70 0.97
C ARG A 79 27.15 8.26 -0.04
N PHE A 80 26.84 7.28 -0.90
CA PHE A 80 27.73 6.83 -1.95
C PHE A 80 27.98 7.94 -2.99
N LYS A 81 26.93 8.64 -3.40
CA LYS A 81 27.04 9.78 -4.33
C LYS A 81 27.83 10.93 -3.71
N GLU A 82 27.64 11.19 -2.43
CA GLU A 82 28.39 12.19 -1.67
C GLU A 82 29.87 11.81 -1.54
N ALA A 83 30.17 10.55 -1.20
CA ALA A 83 31.53 10.01 -1.15
C ALA A 83 32.25 10.03 -2.50
N MET A 84 31.52 9.77 -3.60
CA MET A 84 32.05 9.89 -4.96
C MET A 84 32.29 11.35 -5.37
N LYS A 85 31.50 12.29 -4.84
CA LYS A 85 31.66 13.73 -5.10
C LYS A 85 32.75 14.38 -4.24
N SER A 86 33.02 13.83 -3.05
CA SER A 86 34.04 14.31 -2.12
C SER A 86 35.42 13.68 -2.34
N ARG A 87 35.61 12.87 -3.38
CA ARG A 87 36.94 12.36 -3.78
C ARG A 87 37.67 13.50 -4.48
N PRO A 88 38.69 14.13 -3.87
CA PRO A 88 39.38 15.25 -4.49
C PRO A 88 40.16 14.76 -5.71
N GLU A 89 40.04 15.52 -6.80
CA GLU A 89 41.03 15.59 -7.87
C GLU A 89 42.33 16.23 -7.35
N ASP A 90 42.97 15.63 -6.34
CA ASP A 90 44.30 16.02 -5.87
C ASP A 90 45.32 14.98 -6.31
N GLN A 91 45.67 15.02 -7.59
CA GLN A 91 47.02 14.73 -8.07
C GLN A 91 47.34 15.66 -9.24
N GLU A 92 47.50 16.97 -8.96
CA GLU A 92 48.33 17.84 -9.80
C GLU A 92 48.77 19.10 -9.05
N THR A 93 49.43 18.94 -7.91
CA THR A 93 50.37 19.95 -7.41
C THR A 93 51.64 19.26 -6.92
N GLU A 94 52.69 19.30 -7.73
CA GLU A 94 54.13 19.34 -7.35
C GLU A 94 54.96 18.73 -8.47
N LYS A 95 55.39 19.54 -9.47
CA LYS A 95 56.74 19.52 -10.10
C LYS A 95 56.85 20.69 -11.09
N ALA A 96 56.85 21.93 -10.61
CA ALA A 96 57.32 23.05 -11.43
C ALA A 96 57.69 24.29 -10.58
N GLU A 97 58.47 24.14 -9.50
CA GLU A 97 59.31 25.25 -9.00
C GLU A 97 60.27 24.74 -7.92
N LYS A 98 61.45 24.26 -8.36
CA LYS A 98 62.78 24.53 -7.80
C LYS A 98 63.84 23.67 -8.47
#